data_AF-A0A6A7SEU6-F1
#
_entry.id   AF-A0A6A7SEU6-F1
#
_cell.length_a   1.000
_cell.length_b   1.000
_cell.length_c   1.000
_cell.angle_alpha   90.00
_cell.angle_beta   90.00
_cell.angle_gamma   90.00
#
_symmetry.space_group_name_H-M   'P 1'
#
loop_
_entity.id
_entity.type
_entity.pdbx_description
1 polymer ?
#
loop_
_entity_poly.entity_id
_entity_poly.type
_entity_poly.pdbx_seq_one_letter_code
_entity_poly.pdbx_strand_id
1 'polypeptide(L)'
;MPGNPWARAAVGGAIAFVIASLVSNGLFFGLAAPVLFDPAVQSAKLLDVLFEASPRPLMFTNGPLYLLIAAGIGVLHGLVFAYIEPVLPRGRIPRGAAYAVVLWVLMALYFEFHAPFNMFREPVALLALELALWAVVVLVEGLLLSWLYGPGRDRVP
;
A
#
# COMPACT_ATOMS: atom_id res chain seq x y z
N MET A 1 -2.66 -8.02 25.26
CA MET A 1 -1.96 -6.93 25.94
C MET A 1 -2.93 -5.76 26.15
N PRO A 2 -3.22 -5.33 27.38
CA PRO A 2 -3.83 -4.02 27.61
C PRO A 2 -2.74 -2.96 27.34
N GLY A 3 -2.40 -2.77 26.07
CA GLY A 3 -1.31 -1.90 25.62
C GLY A 3 -1.82 -0.57 25.10
N ASN A 4 -1.00 0.46 25.18
CA ASN A 4 -1.26 1.79 24.61
C ASN A 4 -1.76 1.67 23.15
N PRO A 5 -2.96 2.17 22.80
CA PRO A 5 -3.54 2.03 21.46
C PRO A 5 -2.64 2.62 20.37
N TRP A 6 -1.89 3.69 20.67
CA TRP A 6 -0.95 4.30 19.74
C TRP A 6 0.26 3.42 19.47
N ALA A 7 0.75 2.69 20.49
CA ALA A 7 1.84 1.75 20.31
C ALA A 7 1.40 0.54 19.45
N ARG A 8 0.19 0.02 19.68
CA ARG A 8 -0.39 -1.05 18.84
C ARG A 8 -0.58 -0.59 17.41
N ALA A 9 -1.03 0.65 17.22
CA ALA A 9 -1.18 1.26 15.92
C ALA A 9 0.15 1.41 15.18
N ALA A 10 1.17 1.98 15.84
CA ALA A 10 2.49 2.15 15.26
C ALA A 10 3.12 0.80 14.84
N VAL A 11 3.16 -0.17 15.75
CA VAL A 11 3.73 -1.50 15.46
C VAL A 11 2.88 -2.25 14.44
N GLY A 12 1.55 -2.21 14.59
CA GLY A 12 0.62 -2.87 13.68
C GLY A 12 0.68 -2.30 12.27
N GLY A 13 0.83 -0.98 12.14
CA GLY A 13 0.97 -0.29 10.87
C GLY A 13 2.28 -0.63 10.18
N ALA A 14 3.40 -0.64 10.91
CA ALA A 14 4.69 -1.07 10.39
C ALA A 14 4.63 -2.50 9.80
N ILE A 15 4.08 -3.44 10.57
CA ILE A 15 3.93 -4.84 10.14
C ILE A 15 2.99 -4.94 8.94
N ALA A 16 1.82 -4.30 9.00
CA ALA A 16 0.81 -4.36 7.95
C ALA A 16 1.35 -3.80 6.62
N PHE A 17 2.04 -2.66 6.66
CA PHE A 17 2.58 -2.03 5.46
C PHE A 17 3.75 -2.81 4.86
N VAL A 18 4.62 -3.40 5.67
CA VAL A 18 5.68 -4.31 5.17
C VAL A 18 5.06 -5.51 4.46
N ILE A 19 4.06 -6.15 5.07
CA ILE A 19 3.37 -7.29 4.43
C ILE A 19 2.67 -6.85 3.15
N ALA A 20 1.98 -5.71 3.16
CA ALA A 20 1.34 -5.14 1.97
C ALA A 20 2.37 -4.82 0.87
N SER A 21 3.56 -4.35 1.22
CA SER A 21 4.67 -4.10 0.27
C SER A 21 5.17 -5.40 -0.36
N LEU A 22 5.27 -6.49 0.40
CA LEU A 22 5.62 -7.81 -0.14
C LEU A 22 4.52 -8.34 -1.06
N VAL A 23 3.25 -8.17 -0.69
CA VAL A 23 2.11 -8.52 -1.55
C VAL A 23 2.14 -7.69 -2.84
N SER A 24 2.39 -6.38 -2.75
CA SER A 24 2.54 -5.51 -3.91
C SER A 24 3.64 -6.02 -4.84
N ASN A 25 4.83 -6.34 -4.32
CA ASN A 25 5.91 -6.89 -5.13
C ASN A 25 5.51 -8.21 -5.82
N GLY A 26 4.84 -9.12 -5.11
CA GLY A 26 4.35 -10.37 -5.69
C GLY A 26 3.27 -10.17 -6.77
N LEU A 27 2.40 -9.17 -6.61
CA LEU A 27 1.36 -8.83 -7.57
C LEU A 27 1.93 -8.15 -8.82
N PHE A 28 2.66 -7.05 -8.65
CA PHE A 28 3.15 -6.22 -9.75
C PHE A 28 4.34 -6.86 -10.47
N PHE A 29 5.35 -7.31 -9.73
CA PHE A 29 6.59 -7.87 -10.29
C PHE A 29 6.59 -9.39 -10.43
N GLY A 30 5.53 -10.06 -9.94
CA GLY A 30 5.29 -11.48 -10.17
C GLY A 30 4.13 -11.69 -11.12
N LEU A 31 2.92 -11.75 -10.57
CA LEU A 31 1.72 -12.20 -11.29
C LEU A 31 1.38 -11.34 -12.52
N ALA A 32 1.41 -10.02 -12.37
CA ALA A 32 1.00 -9.07 -13.41
C ALA A 32 2.17 -8.61 -14.29
N ALA A 33 3.42 -8.93 -13.93
CA ALA A 33 4.62 -8.48 -14.63
C ALA A 33 4.62 -8.77 -16.15
N PRO A 34 4.16 -9.95 -16.64
CA PRO A 34 4.14 -10.23 -18.07
C PRO A 34 3.23 -9.30 -18.88
N VAL A 35 2.27 -8.63 -18.22
CA VAL A 35 1.35 -7.69 -18.86
C VAL A 35 1.77 -6.25 -18.57
N LEU A 36 2.10 -5.93 -17.31
CA LEU A 36 2.47 -4.58 -16.89
C LEU A 36 3.80 -4.12 -17.48
N PHE A 37 4.72 -5.04 -17.79
CA PHE A 37 6.05 -4.69 -18.29
C PHE A 37 6.32 -5.22 -19.70
N ASP A 38 5.27 -5.54 -20.47
CA ASP A 38 5.41 -5.90 -21.87
C ASP A 38 5.73 -4.64 -22.72
N PRO A 39 6.89 -4.57 -23.39
CA PRO A 39 7.28 -3.43 -24.22
C PRO A 39 6.36 -3.16 -25.40
N ALA A 40 5.55 -4.14 -25.82
CA ALA A 40 4.59 -3.96 -26.91
C ALA A 40 3.39 -3.08 -26.50
N VAL A 41 3.08 -3.00 -25.20
CA VAL A 41 1.92 -2.28 -24.68
C VAL A 41 2.28 -1.21 -23.66
N GLN A 42 3.38 -1.33 -22.91
CA GLN A 42 3.77 -0.40 -21.86
C GLN A 42 4.52 0.83 -22.41
N SER A 43 4.48 1.94 -21.67
CA SER A 43 5.29 3.11 -21.93
C SER A 43 6.79 2.79 -21.88
N ALA A 44 7.48 3.06 -22.99
CA ALA A 44 8.93 2.94 -23.08
C ALA A 44 9.66 3.77 -22.01
N LYS A 45 9.11 4.94 -21.64
CA LYS A 45 9.69 5.81 -20.61
C LYS A 45 9.58 5.18 -19.22
N LEU A 46 8.46 4.52 -18.91
CA LEU A 46 8.30 3.81 -17.64
C LEU A 46 9.31 2.66 -17.54
N LEU A 47 9.42 1.85 -18.60
CA LEU A 47 10.35 0.72 -18.65
C LEU A 47 11.81 1.17 -18.50
N ASP A 48 12.19 2.24 -19.19
CA ASP A 48 13.52 2.83 -19.09
C ASP A 48 13.83 3.26 -17.66
N VAL A 49 12.95 4.05 -17.03
CA VAL A 49 13.16 4.54 -15.65
C VAL A 49 13.16 3.40 -14.63
N LEU A 50 12.34 2.38 -14.83
CA LEU A 50 12.19 1.28 -13.88
C LEU A 50 13.35 0.27 -13.97
N PHE A 51 13.85 -0.03 -15.17
CA PHE A 51 14.78 -1.15 -15.40
C PHE A 51 16.16 -0.76 -15.93
N GLU A 52 16.28 0.33 -16.69
CA GLU A 52 17.51 0.65 -17.43
C GLU A 52 18.24 1.87 -16.85
N ALA A 53 17.52 2.91 -16.46
CA ALA A 53 18.09 4.14 -15.93
C ALA A 53 18.87 3.89 -14.62
N SER A 54 20.02 4.54 -14.50
CA SER A 54 20.82 4.53 -13.27
C SER A 54 20.66 5.85 -12.50
N PRO A 55 20.58 5.82 -11.15
CA PRO A 55 20.54 4.62 -10.31
C PRO A 55 19.20 3.87 -10.41
N ARG A 56 19.26 2.54 -10.39
CA ARG A 56 18.06 1.70 -10.37
C ARG A 56 17.25 1.92 -9.09
N PRO A 57 15.91 1.73 -9.14
CA PRO A 57 15.06 1.80 -7.98
C PRO A 57 15.57 1.01 -6.78
N LEU A 58 15.38 1.57 -5.58
CA LEU A 58 15.92 1.02 -4.33
C LEU A 58 15.44 -0.41 -4.06
N MET A 59 14.21 -0.75 -4.47
CA MET A 59 13.67 -2.10 -4.30
C MET A 59 14.48 -3.19 -5.04
N PHE A 60 15.23 -2.83 -6.10
CA PHE A 60 16.10 -3.74 -6.83
C PHE A 60 17.53 -3.77 -6.30
N THR A 61 17.98 -2.71 -5.63
CA THR A 61 19.38 -2.52 -5.24
C THR A 61 19.63 -2.69 -3.74
N ASN A 62 18.62 -2.41 -2.90
CA ASN A 62 18.69 -2.55 -1.45
C ASN A 62 17.29 -2.81 -0.85
N GLY A 63 16.80 -4.04 -1.03
CA GLY A 63 15.52 -4.50 -0.49
C GLY A 63 15.35 -4.29 1.03
N PRO A 64 16.36 -4.58 1.88
CA PRO A 64 16.25 -4.33 3.31
C PRO A 64 16.00 -2.86 3.67
N LEU A 65 16.72 -1.92 3.04
CA LEU A 65 16.49 -0.49 3.27
C LEU A 65 15.11 -0.05 2.76
N TYR A 66 14.69 -0.56 1.61
CA TYR A 66 13.34 -0.32 1.08
C TYR A 66 12.25 -0.76 2.06
N LEU A 67 12.36 -1.98 2.61
CA LEU A 67 11.40 -2.49 3.59
C LEU A 67 11.47 -1.77 4.94
N LEU A 68 12.64 -1.27 5.34
CA LEU A 68 12.79 -0.44 6.54
C LEU A 68 12.04 0.90 6.38
N ILE A 69 12.18 1.54 5.22
CA ILE A 69 11.43 2.77 4.88
C ILE A 69 9.93 2.46 4.85
N ALA A 70 9.53 1.36 4.23
CA ALA A 70 8.15 0.89 4.20
C ALA A 70 7.58 0.69 5.62
N ALA A 71 8.34 0.09 6.53
CA ALA A 71 7.95 -0.04 7.94
C ALA A 71 7.72 1.34 8.59
N GLY A 72 8.60 2.31 8.32
CA GLY A 72 8.45 3.69 8.81
C GLY A 72 7.19 4.38 8.29
N ILE A 73 6.87 4.24 7.01
CA ILE A 73 5.61 4.72 6.42
C ILE A 73 4.42 4.02 7.07
N GLY A 74 4.52 2.72 7.28
CA GLY A 74 3.51 1.92 7.97
C GLY A 74 3.23 2.41 9.39
N VAL A 75 4.23 2.86 10.14
CA VAL A 75 4.01 3.50 11.45
C VAL A 75 3.06 4.70 11.31
N LEU A 76 3.31 5.57 10.33
CA LEU A 76 2.48 6.76 10.10
C LEU A 76 1.05 6.37 9.70
N HIS A 77 0.89 5.40 8.80
CA HIS A 77 -0.42 4.86 8.44
C HIS A 77 -1.15 4.30 9.68
N GLY A 78 -0.44 3.57 10.53
CA GLY A 78 -0.96 3.08 11.81
C GLY A 78 -1.47 4.21 12.70
N LEU A 79 -0.68 5.27 12.87
CA LEU A 79 -1.06 6.41 13.70
C LEU A 79 -2.26 7.16 13.13
N VAL A 80 -2.33 7.36 11.81
CA VAL A 80 -3.50 7.95 11.13
C VAL A 80 -4.73 7.08 11.35
N PHE A 81 -4.60 5.76 11.17
CA PHE A 81 -5.67 4.81 11.45
C PHE A 81 -6.19 4.97 12.89
N ALA A 82 -5.30 5.03 13.88
CA ALA A 82 -5.70 5.18 15.29
C ALA A 82 -6.39 6.52 15.56
N TYR A 83 -6.00 7.58 14.85
CA TYR A 83 -6.62 8.90 14.96
C TYR A 83 -8.05 8.90 14.41
N ILE A 84 -8.28 8.29 13.25
CA ILE A 84 -9.61 8.25 12.62
C ILE A 84 -10.45 7.04 13.02
N GLU A 85 -9.90 6.09 13.78
CA GLU A 85 -10.59 4.87 14.19
C GLU A 85 -11.99 5.09 14.77
N PRO A 86 -12.24 6.12 15.62
CA PRO A 86 -13.56 6.33 16.21
C PRO A 86 -14.68 6.62 15.21
N VAL A 87 -14.37 7.04 13.98
CA VAL A 87 -15.36 7.31 12.94
C VAL A 87 -15.45 6.19 11.90
N LEU A 88 -14.59 5.17 11.99
CA LEU A 88 -14.64 4.02 11.11
C LEU A 88 -15.73 3.02 11.57
N PRO A 89 -16.24 2.17 10.65
CA PRO A 89 -17.24 1.16 11.00
C PRO A 89 -16.81 0.23 12.13
N ARG A 90 -17.77 -0.21 12.94
CA ARG A 90 -17.52 -1.18 14.02
C ARG A 90 -17.20 -2.56 13.47
N GLY A 91 -16.22 -3.22 14.09
CA GLY A 91 -15.78 -4.58 13.74
C GLY A 91 -14.49 -4.58 12.92
N ARG A 92 -13.67 -5.63 13.10
CA ARG A 92 -12.30 -5.64 12.54
C ARG A 92 -12.28 -5.57 11.01
N ILE A 93 -13.11 -6.37 10.35
CA ILE A 93 -13.18 -6.43 8.89
C ILE A 93 -13.71 -5.13 8.29
N PRO A 94 -14.92 -4.63 8.63
CA PRO A 94 -15.46 -3.43 8.01
C PRO A 94 -14.63 -2.17 8.33
N ARG A 95 -14.01 -2.09 9.52
CA ARG A 95 -13.06 -1.03 9.87
C ARG A 95 -11.83 -1.04 8.97
N GLY A 96 -11.22 -2.21 8.78
CA GLY A 96 -10.03 -2.36 7.93
C GLY A 96 -10.34 -2.10 6.46
N ALA A 97 -11.48 -2.58 5.96
CA ALA A 97 -11.94 -2.32 4.60
C ALA A 97 -12.24 -0.83 4.37
N ALA A 98 -12.90 -0.15 5.32
CA ALA A 98 -13.12 1.29 5.22
C ALA A 98 -11.80 2.07 5.18
N TYR A 99 -10.83 1.69 6.01
CA TYR A 99 -9.50 2.30 5.96
C TYR A 99 -8.76 2.04 4.65
N ALA A 100 -8.88 0.83 4.10
CA ALA A 100 -8.32 0.50 2.79
C ALA A 100 -8.90 1.40 1.68
N VAL A 101 -10.20 1.70 1.71
CA VAL A 101 -10.82 2.65 0.77
C VAL A 101 -10.22 4.05 0.93
N VAL A 102 -10.01 4.52 2.17
CA VAL A 102 -9.35 5.82 2.43
C VAL A 102 -7.95 5.83 1.82
N LEU A 103 -7.14 4.80 2.06
CA LEU A 103 -5.80 4.70 1.47
C LEU A 103 -5.85 4.64 -0.06
N TRP A 104 -6.75 3.86 -0.63
CA TRP A 104 -6.88 3.74 -2.08
C TRP A 104 -7.21 5.09 -2.74
N VAL A 105 -8.17 5.84 -2.16
CA VAL A 105 -8.59 7.14 -2.70
C VAL A 105 -7.49 8.18 -2.54
N LEU A 106 -6.84 8.26 -1.38
CA LEU A 106 -5.88 9.32 -1.08
C LEU A 106 -4.49 9.05 -1.63
N MET A 107 -4.08 7.78 -1.74
CA MET A 107 -2.76 7.39 -2.19
C MET A 107 -2.79 6.87 -3.63
N ALA A 108 -3.51 5.78 -3.89
CA ALA A 108 -3.42 5.07 -5.18
C ALA A 108 -3.94 5.92 -6.34
N LEU A 109 -5.15 6.49 -6.22
CA LEU A 109 -5.70 7.33 -7.30
C LEU A 109 -4.80 8.50 -7.68
N TYR A 110 -4.28 9.23 -6.69
CA TYR A 110 -3.43 10.39 -6.96
C TYR A 110 -2.07 9.98 -7.51
N PHE A 111 -1.45 8.93 -6.94
CA PHE A 111 -0.17 8.42 -7.42
C PHE A 111 -0.27 7.95 -8.87
N GLU A 112 -1.23 7.09 -9.18
CA GLU A 112 -1.49 6.53 -10.51
C GLU A 112 -1.79 7.61 -11.55
N PHE A 113 -2.61 8.59 -11.18
CA PHE A 113 -2.86 9.76 -12.04
C PHE A 113 -1.58 10.57 -12.29
N HIS A 114 -0.84 10.91 -11.24
CA HIS A 114 0.24 11.88 -11.32
C HIS A 114 1.49 11.30 -12.00
N ALA A 115 1.90 10.08 -11.61
CA ALA A 115 3.14 9.48 -12.07
C ALA A 115 2.92 8.56 -13.29
N PRO A 116 2.33 7.35 -13.17
CA PRO A 116 2.04 6.47 -14.31
C PRO A 116 1.38 7.16 -15.50
N PHE A 117 0.19 7.73 -15.31
CA PHE A 117 -0.57 8.30 -16.41
C PHE A 117 0.00 9.62 -16.94
N ASN A 118 0.24 10.59 -16.06
CA ASN A 118 0.64 11.94 -16.49
C ASN A 118 2.14 12.02 -16.83
N MET A 119 3.04 11.61 -15.91
CA MET A 119 4.48 11.74 -16.13
C MET A 119 5.05 10.68 -17.08
N PHE A 120 4.58 9.44 -16.98
CA PHE A 120 5.10 8.32 -17.77
C PHE A 120 4.27 7.99 -19.00
N ARG A 121 3.07 8.59 -19.15
CA ARG A 121 2.20 8.39 -20.32
C ARG A 121 1.75 6.94 -20.49
N GLU A 122 1.55 6.25 -19.36
CA GLU A 122 1.06 4.88 -19.33
C GLU A 122 -0.34 4.75 -19.97
N PRO A 123 -0.61 3.68 -20.74
CA PRO A 123 -1.94 3.42 -21.27
C PRO A 123 -2.99 3.24 -20.17
N VAL A 124 -4.19 3.79 -20.42
CA VAL A 124 -5.32 3.75 -19.47
C VAL A 124 -5.73 2.33 -19.07
N ALA A 125 -5.57 1.35 -19.96
CA ALA A 125 -5.88 -0.05 -19.65
C ALA A 125 -4.94 -0.64 -18.59
N LEU A 126 -3.65 -0.30 -18.64
CA LEU A 126 -2.67 -0.75 -17.65
C LEU A 126 -2.88 -0.01 -16.32
N LEU A 127 -3.12 1.30 -16.38
CA LEU A 127 -3.51 2.10 -15.22
C LEU A 127 -4.71 1.51 -14.45
N ALA A 128 -5.74 1.05 -15.18
CA ALA A 128 -6.92 0.44 -14.57
C ALA A 128 -6.59 -0.90 -13.88
N LEU A 129 -5.68 -1.68 -14.47
CA LEU A 129 -5.18 -2.92 -13.87
C LEU A 129 -4.38 -2.60 -12.59
N GLU A 130 -3.45 -1.64 -12.64
CA GLU A 130 -2.64 -1.22 -11.49
C GLU A 130 -3.51 -0.70 -10.34
N LEU A 131 -4.53 0.11 -10.63
CA LEU A 131 -5.50 0.57 -9.64
C LEU A 131 -6.25 -0.59 -8.96
N ALA A 132 -6.58 -1.64 -9.71
CA ALA A 132 -7.19 -2.85 -9.16
C ALA A 132 -6.21 -3.64 -8.28
N LEU A 133 -4.94 -3.75 -8.67
CA LEU A 133 -3.90 -4.38 -7.84
C LEU A 133 -3.67 -3.57 -6.56
N TRP A 134 -3.61 -2.24 -6.64
CA TRP A 134 -3.50 -1.38 -5.46
C TRP A 134 -4.67 -1.54 -4.50
N ALA A 135 -5.89 -1.73 -5.00
CA ALA A 135 -7.05 -2.01 -4.15
C ALA A 135 -6.85 -3.29 -3.30
N VAL A 136 -6.22 -4.33 -3.88
CA VAL A 136 -5.87 -5.55 -3.13
C VAL A 136 -4.79 -5.26 -2.09
N VAL A 137 -3.74 -4.53 -2.46
CA VAL A 137 -2.61 -4.19 -1.57
C VAL A 137 -3.09 -3.42 -0.34
N VAL A 138 -3.85 -2.34 -0.52
CA VAL A 138 -4.33 -1.51 0.59
C VAL A 138 -5.42 -2.22 1.40
N LEU A 139 -6.16 -3.18 0.80
CA LEU A 139 -7.08 -4.05 1.54
C LEU A 139 -6.31 -4.97 2.49
N VAL A 140 -5.21 -5.58 2.04
CA VAL A 140 -4.33 -6.38 2.91
C VAL A 140 -3.80 -5.53 4.05
N GLU A 141 -3.29 -4.33 3.76
CA GLU A 141 -2.80 -3.39 4.78
C GLU A 141 -3.89 -3.06 5.81
N GLY A 142 -5.04 -2.57 5.35
CA GLY A 142 -6.13 -2.11 6.22
C GLY A 142 -6.69 -3.24 7.09
N LEU A 143 -6.84 -4.45 6.54
CA LEU A 143 -7.29 -5.61 7.30
C LEU A 143 -6.26 -6.01 8.36
N LEU A 144 -4.98 -6.17 8.00
CA LEU A 144 -3.92 -6.56 8.94
C LEU A 144 -3.77 -5.52 10.06
N LEU A 145 -3.73 -4.24 9.71
CA LEU A 145 -3.66 -3.16 10.68
C LEU A 145 -4.86 -3.19 11.63
N SER A 146 -6.08 -3.32 11.11
CA SER A 146 -7.28 -3.39 11.94
C SER A 146 -7.29 -4.62 12.86
N TRP A 147 -6.72 -5.75 12.43
CA TRP A 147 -6.57 -6.94 13.27
C TRP A 147 -5.52 -6.74 14.38
N LEU A 148 -4.35 -6.21 14.04
CA LEU A 148 -3.23 -5.97 14.96
C LEU A 148 -3.54 -4.85 15.97
N TYR A 149 -4.30 -3.84 15.55
CA TYR A 149 -4.79 -2.78 16.44
C TYR A 149 -5.68 -3.32 17.56
N GLY A 150 -6.40 -4.42 17.30
CA GLY A 150 -7.24 -5.12 18.26
C GLY A 150 -8.72 -4.65 18.27
N PRO A 151 -9.53 -5.07 19.25
CA PRO A 151 -10.87 -4.53 19.41
C PRO A 151 -10.77 -3.01 19.63
N GLY A 152 -11.58 -2.22 18.91
CA GLY A 152 -11.59 -0.75 19.01
C GLY A 152 -11.91 -0.24 20.42
N ARG A 153 -11.89 1.08 20.60
CA ARG A 153 -12.07 1.72 21.92
C ARG A 153 -13.45 1.42 22.54
N ASP A 154 -14.44 1.05 21.74
CA ASP A 154 -15.83 0.77 22.12
C ASP A 154 -16.06 -0.53 22.94
N ARG A 155 -14.99 -1.20 23.41
CA ARG A 155 -15.10 -2.34 24.35
C ARG A 155 -14.78 -2.00 25.80
N VAL A 156 -14.65 -0.71 26.15
CA VAL A 156 -14.83 -0.29 27.53
C VAL A 156 -16.34 -0.11 27.73
N PRO A 157 -16.99 -0.91 28.59
CA PRO A 157 -18.42 -0.76 28.88
C PRO A 157 -18.74 0.61 29.48
#